data_AF-A0A9D6K749-F1
#
_entry.id   AF-A0A9D6K749-F1
#
_cell.length_a   1.000
_cell.length_b   1.000
_cell.length_c   1.000
_cell.angle_alpha   90.00
_cell.angle_beta   90.00
_cell.angle_gamma   90.00
#
_symmetry.space_group_name_H-M   'P 1'
#
loop_
_entity.id
_entity.type
_entity.pdbx_description
1 polymer ?
#
loop_
_entity_poly.entity_id
_entity_poly.type
_entity_poly.pdbx_seq_one_letter_code
_entity_poly.pdbx_strand_id
1 'polypeptide(L)'
;MNRKIIKKGGMAMEQVTIKNKNLLRHLAGIMMATVFFVFIIPSHGMALTPSGTVVGNQASATYNDSVGNQFTAQSNLFTITVSQVAGVSVSPQPGQSRSGAPANEVQFPHTVKNIGNGTDTFNLATVAGGAVTLNSITIIRDDNGNGIANPGEPAITSVTLDMDQSQMIVVRGTVPNSAGRNDGDYLSRKICLCIDGEPQRDTGLHD
;
A
#
# COMPACT_ATOMS: atom_id res chain seq x y z
N MET A 1 -13.42 52.09 -26.67
CA MET A 1 -12.41 52.86 -27.43
C MET A 1 -13.10 54.11 -27.98
N ASN A 2 -12.84 55.28 -27.38
CA ASN A 2 -13.11 56.56 -28.01
C ASN A 2 -12.13 56.69 -29.18
N ARG A 3 -12.63 56.80 -30.41
CA ARG A 3 -11.77 56.90 -31.61
C ARG A 3 -11.40 58.36 -31.85
N LYS A 4 -10.11 58.66 -31.81
CA LYS A 4 -9.55 59.87 -32.42
C LYS A 4 -8.70 59.40 -33.60
N ILE A 5 -9.13 59.71 -34.82
CA ILE A 5 -8.40 59.37 -36.05
C ILE A 5 -7.64 60.62 -36.49
N ILE A 6 -6.31 60.53 -36.62
CA ILE A 6 -5.49 61.56 -37.28
C ILE A 6 -4.53 60.87 -38.28
N LYS A 7 -4.88 61.07 -39.56
CA LYS A 7 -4.10 61.14 -40.82
C LYS A 7 -2.80 60.33 -41.06
N LYS A 8 -2.85 59.66 -42.23
CA LYS A 8 -1.86 59.58 -43.34
C LYS A 8 -0.38 59.31 -43.01
N GLY A 9 0.07 58.13 -43.44
CA GLY A 9 1.42 57.89 -43.99
C GLY A 9 2.42 57.29 -43.00
N GLY A 10 2.82 56.04 -43.22
CA GLY A 10 3.91 55.37 -42.50
C GLY A 10 3.41 54.40 -41.43
N MET A 11 3.83 53.14 -41.52
CA MET A 11 3.56 52.11 -40.52
C MET A 11 4.24 52.47 -39.19
N ALA A 12 3.51 53.07 -38.26
CA ALA A 12 3.91 53.13 -36.86
C ALA A 12 3.21 51.99 -36.10
N MET A 13 4.02 51.06 -35.59
CA MET A 13 3.58 50.00 -34.68
C MET A 13 3.27 50.62 -33.31
N GLU A 14 2.00 50.90 -33.04
CA GLU A 14 1.54 51.30 -31.71
C GLU A 14 1.21 50.03 -30.90
N GLN A 15 2.07 49.69 -29.94
CA GLN A 15 1.86 48.57 -29.02
C GLN A 15 0.68 48.88 -28.07
N VAL A 16 -0.49 48.32 -28.36
CA VAL A 16 -1.67 48.43 -27.48
C VAL A 16 -1.45 47.53 -26.25
N THR A 17 -0.95 48.13 -25.16
CA THR A 17 -0.83 47.43 -23.88
C THR A 17 -2.19 47.41 -23.17
N ILE A 18 -2.89 46.28 -23.22
CA ILE A 18 -4.17 46.09 -22.52
C ILE A 18 -3.89 45.68 -21.06
N LYS A 19 -3.91 46.65 -20.12
CA LYS A 19 -3.86 46.35 -18.67
C LYS A 19 -5.24 45.96 -18.14
N ASN A 20 -5.70 44.73 -18.41
CA ASN A 20 -6.96 44.24 -17.85
C ASN A 20 -6.75 43.65 -16.43
N LYS A 21 -6.92 44.49 -15.40
CA LYS A 21 -6.74 44.12 -13.98
C LYS A 21 -7.66 42.97 -13.53
N ASN A 22 -8.75 42.71 -14.24
CA ASN A 22 -9.66 41.60 -13.94
C ASN A 22 -9.09 40.25 -14.41
N LEU A 23 -8.22 40.26 -15.43
CA LEU A 23 -7.52 39.07 -15.93
C LEU A 23 -6.50 38.56 -14.89
N LEU A 24 -5.80 39.47 -14.21
CA LEU A 24 -4.81 39.13 -13.18
C LEU A 24 -5.46 38.54 -11.91
N ARG A 25 -6.67 38.99 -11.55
CA ARG A 25 -7.43 38.46 -10.40
C ARG A 25 -8.00 37.06 -10.68
N HIS A 26 -8.36 36.77 -11.94
CA HIS A 26 -8.81 35.43 -12.34
C HIS A 26 -7.65 34.45 -12.47
N LEU A 27 -6.49 34.88 -12.98
CA LEU A 27 -5.29 34.04 -13.03
C LEU A 27 -4.79 33.65 -11.63
N ALA A 28 -4.85 34.57 -10.65
CA ALA A 28 -4.51 34.26 -9.26
C ALA A 28 -5.52 33.30 -8.59
N GLY A 29 -6.83 33.46 -8.85
CA GLY A 29 -7.86 32.55 -8.35
C GLY A 29 -7.78 31.14 -8.94
N ILE A 30 -7.45 31.02 -10.23
CA ILE A 30 -7.28 29.73 -10.93
C ILE A 30 -5.98 29.05 -10.49
N MET A 31 -4.89 29.80 -10.27
CA MET A 31 -3.66 29.28 -9.64
C MET A 31 -3.92 28.74 -8.22
N MET A 32 -4.72 29.43 -7.41
CA MET A 32 -4.98 29.02 -6.03
C MET A 32 -5.93 27.80 -5.94
N ALA A 33 -6.85 27.63 -6.91
CA ALA A 33 -7.72 26.46 -7.00
C ALA A 33 -7.02 25.21 -7.58
N THR A 34 -5.98 25.37 -8.39
CA THR A 34 -5.22 24.24 -8.97
C THR A 34 -4.17 23.67 -8.01
N VAL A 35 -3.59 24.49 -7.13
CA VAL A 35 -2.65 24.00 -6.08
C VAL A 35 -3.36 23.14 -5.02
N PHE A 36 -4.68 23.30 -4.83
CA PHE A 36 -5.48 22.48 -3.90
C PHE A 36 -5.96 21.13 -4.49
N PHE A 37 -5.77 20.88 -5.79
CA PHE A 37 -6.28 19.68 -6.47
C PHE A 37 -5.17 18.68 -6.88
N VAL A 38 -3.90 18.96 -6.58
CA VAL A 38 -2.74 18.17 -7.05
C VAL A 38 -2.12 17.29 -5.94
N PHE A 39 -2.92 16.70 -5.04
CA PHE A 39 -2.38 15.69 -4.10
C PHE A 39 -3.40 14.61 -3.68
N ILE A 40 -4.18 14.10 -4.62
CA ILE A 40 -4.72 12.74 -4.49
C ILE A 40 -4.02 11.92 -5.57
N ILE A 41 -2.81 11.46 -5.26
CA ILE A 41 -2.21 10.38 -6.04
C ILE A 41 -3.06 9.15 -5.67
N PRO A 42 -3.90 8.59 -6.56
CA PRO A 42 -4.47 7.30 -6.29
C PRO A 42 -3.29 6.37 -6.01
N SER A 43 -3.26 5.77 -4.82
CA SER A 43 -2.36 4.66 -4.53
C SER A 43 -2.65 3.61 -5.59
N HIS A 44 -1.68 3.39 -6.49
CA HIS A 44 -1.80 2.39 -7.53
C HIS A 44 -1.75 1.04 -6.81
N GLY A 45 -2.92 0.51 -6.46
CA GLY A 45 -3.03 -0.88 -6.06
C GLY A 45 -2.52 -1.71 -7.22
N MET A 46 -1.49 -2.51 -7.00
CA MET A 46 -1.08 -3.55 -7.93
C MET A 46 -2.26 -4.51 -8.03
N ALA A 47 -3.11 -4.37 -9.06
CA ALA A 47 -4.19 -5.30 -9.28
C ALA A 47 -3.60 -6.62 -9.78
N LEU A 48 -3.38 -7.57 -8.86
CA LEU A 48 -2.98 -8.92 -9.19
C LEU A 48 -4.18 -9.68 -9.76
N THR A 49 -3.93 -10.53 -10.75
CA THR A 49 -4.97 -11.44 -11.27
C THR A 49 -5.06 -12.64 -10.32
N PRO A 50 -6.24 -12.97 -9.78
CA PRO A 50 -6.39 -14.10 -8.87
C PRO A 50 -5.86 -15.40 -9.47
N SER A 51 -5.18 -16.19 -8.64
CA SER A 51 -4.78 -17.56 -8.96
C SER A 51 -6.00 -18.38 -9.40
N GLY A 52 -5.80 -19.26 -10.38
CA GLY A 52 -6.86 -20.07 -10.96
C GLY A 52 -7.72 -19.35 -12.00
N THR A 53 -7.52 -18.05 -12.24
CA THR A 53 -8.20 -17.34 -13.33
C THR A 53 -7.85 -17.99 -14.67
N VAL A 54 -8.86 -18.42 -15.43
CA VAL A 54 -8.68 -18.98 -16.78
C VAL A 54 -8.81 -17.84 -17.80
N VAL A 55 -7.74 -17.62 -18.56
CA VAL A 55 -7.73 -16.64 -19.64
C VAL A 55 -7.86 -17.38 -20.96
N GLY A 56 -8.93 -17.09 -21.70
CA GLY A 56 -9.23 -17.67 -22.99
C GLY A 56 -8.93 -16.72 -24.15
N ASN A 57 -8.45 -17.26 -25.26
CA ASN A 57 -8.33 -16.54 -26.53
C ASN A 57 -9.05 -17.31 -27.64
N GLN A 58 -9.94 -16.64 -28.36
CA GLN A 58 -10.65 -17.18 -29.52
C GLN A 58 -10.82 -16.08 -30.57
N ALA A 59 -10.35 -16.35 -31.79
CA ALA A 59 -10.48 -15.45 -32.91
C ALA A 59 -11.77 -15.71 -33.68
N SER A 60 -12.33 -14.67 -34.28
CA SER A 60 -13.49 -14.72 -35.16
C SER A 60 -13.21 -13.96 -36.44
N ALA A 61 -13.62 -14.51 -37.58
CA ALA A 61 -13.51 -13.90 -38.89
C ALA A 61 -14.88 -13.85 -39.54
N THR A 62 -15.25 -12.71 -40.11
CA THR A 62 -16.47 -12.54 -40.91
C THR A 62 -16.13 -12.38 -42.38
N TYR A 63 -16.93 -12.98 -43.26
CA TYR A 63 -16.78 -12.85 -44.70
C TYR A 63 -18.14 -12.82 -45.39
N ASN A 64 -18.20 -12.20 -46.57
CA ASN A 64 -19.39 -12.19 -47.41
C ASN A 64 -19.20 -13.18 -48.56
N ASP A 65 -20.23 -13.95 -48.90
CA ASP A 65 -20.22 -14.74 -50.13
C ASP A 65 -20.46 -13.86 -51.37
N SER A 66 -20.41 -14.49 -52.55
CA SER A 66 -20.64 -13.82 -53.84
C SER A 66 -22.06 -13.26 -54.03
N VAL A 67 -23.00 -13.60 -53.15
CA VAL A 67 -24.41 -13.19 -53.19
C VAL A 67 -24.72 -12.17 -52.07
N GLY A 68 -23.72 -11.79 -51.27
CA GLY A 68 -23.81 -10.79 -50.21
C GLY A 68 -24.16 -11.32 -48.82
N ASN A 69 -24.31 -12.63 -48.64
CA ASN A 69 -24.59 -13.22 -47.33
C ASN A 69 -23.35 -13.17 -46.45
N GLN A 70 -23.50 -12.79 -45.18
CA GLN A 70 -22.39 -12.75 -44.22
C GLN A 70 -22.30 -14.06 -43.44
N PHE A 71 -21.08 -14.59 -43.33
CA PHE A 71 -20.73 -15.77 -42.57
C PHE A 71 -19.66 -15.45 -41.55
N THR A 72 -19.60 -16.26 -40.50
CA THR A 72 -18.61 -16.16 -39.43
C THR A 72 -17.92 -17.49 -39.23
N ALA A 73 -16.60 -17.50 -39.19
CA ALA A 73 -15.77 -18.62 -38.78
C ALA A 73 -15.05 -18.28 -37.47
N GLN A 74 -14.96 -19.23 -36.55
CA GLN A 74 -14.21 -19.06 -35.31
C GLN A 74 -13.01 -20.01 -35.25
N SER A 75 -11.95 -19.58 -34.57
CA SER A 75 -10.84 -20.47 -34.22
C SER A 75 -11.22 -21.38 -33.05
N ASN A 76 -10.32 -22.30 -32.73
CA ASN A 76 -10.38 -23.01 -31.45
C ASN A 76 -10.18 -22.02 -30.30
N LEU A 77 -10.77 -22.35 -29.15
CA LEU A 77 -10.51 -21.66 -27.89
C LEU A 77 -9.21 -22.20 -27.30
N PHE A 78 -8.25 -21.33 -27.07
CA PHE A 78 -7.04 -21.63 -26.33
C PHE A 78 -7.15 -21.04 -24.92
N THR A 79 -6.73 -21.78 -23.90
CA THR A 79 -6.80 -21.34 -22.50
C THR A 79 -5.46 -21.46 -21.79
N ILE A 80 -5.20 -20.50 -20.89
CA ILE A 80 -4.14 -20.54 -19.89
C ILE A 80 -4.76 -20.30 -18.52
N THR A 81 -4.11 -20.80 -17.47
CA THR A 81 -4.54 -20.59 -16.09
C THR A 81 -3.48 -19.82 -15.33
N VAL A 82 -3.89 -18.78 -14.61
CA VAL A 82 -2.99 -17.99 -13.75
C VAL A 82 -2.52 -18.86 -12.60
N SER A 83 -1.19 -19.00 -12.46
CA SER A 83 -0.57 -19.72 -11.36
C SER A 83 -0.56 -18.89 -10.07
N GLN A 84 -0.48 -19.58 -8.94
CA GLN A 84 -0.35 -18.92 -7.63
C GLN A 84 1.06 -18.32 -7.47
N VAL A 85 1.10 -17.10 -6.96
CA VAL A 85 2.29 -16.38 -6.53
C VAL A 85 2.03 -15.98 -5.08
N ALA A 86 2.84 -16.51 -4.17
CA ALA A 86 2.79 -16.17 -2.75
C ALA A 86 3.44 -14.80 -2.49
N GLY A 87 2.97 -14.10 -1.47
CA GLY A 87 3.56 -12.84 -1.06
C GLY A 87 2.95 -12.32 0.24
N VAL A 88 3.81 -11.87 1.15
CA VAL A 88 3.41 -11.27 2.42
C VAL A 88 4.14 -9.95 2.64
N SER A 89 3.47 -9.03 3.30
CA SER A 89 4.07 -7.80 3.83
C SER A 89 3.65 -7.62 5.28
N VAL A 90 4.56 -7.06 6.09
CA VAL A 90 4.30 -6.76 7.50
C VAL A 90 4.63 -5.30 7.77
N SER A 91 3.71 -4.56 8.37
CA SER A 91 3.87 -3.13 8.67
C SER A 91 3.44 -2.80 10.10
N PRO A 92 4.18 -1.98 10.86
CA PRO A 92 5.52 -1.49 10.56
C PRO A 92 6.52 -2.64 10.46
N GLN A 93 7.69 -2.38 9.87
CA GLN A 93 8.74 -3.39 9.70
C GLN A 93 9.06 -4.07 11.04
N PRO A 94 9.18 -5.40 11.09
CA PRO A 94 9.58 -6.09 12.32
C PRO A 94 10.95 -5.66 12.85
N GLY A 95 11.18 -5.87 14.15
CA GLY A 95 12.38 -5.39 14.84
C GLY A 95 12.21 -4.00 15.48
N GLN A 96 10.96 -3.59 15.72
CA GLN A 96 10.62 -2.38 16.47
C GLN A 96 11.20 -2.40 17.88
N SER A 97 11.55 -1.23 18.39
CA SER A 97 12.16 -1.02 19.70
C SER A 97 11.23 -0.28 20.63
N ARG A 98 10.99 -0.82 21.83
CA ARG A 98 10.24 -0.11 22.88
C ARG A 98 10.92 -0.20 24.23
N SER A 99 10.77 0.83 25.05
CA SER A 99 11.20 0.86 26.45
C SER A 99 10.05 0.45 27.37
N GLY A 100 10.37 -0.10 28.54
CA GLY A 100 9.40 -0.48 29.55
C GLY A 100 10.10 -0.81 30.87
N ALA A 101 9.50 -0.40 31.99
CA ALA A 101 10.04 -0.68 33.32
C ALA A 101 10.01 -2.19 33.64
N PRO A 102 10.90 -2.71 34.51
CA PRO A 102 10.88 -4.11 34.92
C PRO A 102 9.49 -4.59 35.36
N ALA A 103 9.17 -5.85 35.07
CA ALA A 103 7.86 -6.49 35.31
C ALA A 103 6.66 -5.94 34.51
N ASN A 104 6.80 -4.86 33.73
CA ASN A 104 5.70 -4.35 32.92
C ASN A 104 5.58 -5.04 31.55
N GLU A 105 4.43 -4.89 30.91
CA GLU A 105 4.21 -5.35 29.54
C GLU A 105 4.68 -4.31 28.52
N VAL A 106 5.18 -4.79 27.39
CA VAL A 106 5.42 -4.01 26.17
C VAL A 106 4.66 -4.65 25.02
N GLN A 107 4.11 -3.81 24.14
CA GLN A 107 3.25 -4.23 23.04
C GLN A 107 3.75 -3.67 21.71
N PHE A 108 3.66 -4.46 20.65
CA PHE A 108 4.14 -4.11 19.31
C PHE A 108 3.04 -4.43 18.29
N PRO A 109 2.23 -3.43 17.89
CA PRO A 109 1.21 -3.62 16.88
C PRO A 109 1.85 -3.79 15.49
N HIS A 110 1.29 -4.71 14.70
CA HIS A 110 1.66 -4.97 13.32
C HIS A 110 0.41 -5.28 12.49
N THR A 111 0.52 -5.10 11.19
CA THR A 111 -0.46 -5.48 10.19
C THR A 111 0.23 -6.46 9.24
N VAL A 112 -0.30 -7.67 9.14
CA VAL A 112 0.11 -8.69 8.18
C VAL A 112 -0.82 -8.60 6.98
N LYS A 113 -0.26 -8.45 5.77
CA LYS A 113 -1.04 -8.33 4.54
C LYS A 113 -0.59 -9.36 3.51
N ASN A 114 -1.57 -10.06 2.92
CA ASN A 114 -1.33 -10.91 1.75
C ASN A 114 -1.18 -10.03 0.51
N ILE A 115 0.04 -10.03 -0.06
CA ILE A 115 0.36 -9.35 -1.32
C ILE A 115 0.57 -10.35 -2.46
N GLY A 116 0.30 -11.63 -2.23
CA GLY A 116 0.21 -12.66 -3.26
C GLY A 116 -1.09 -12.54 -4.05
N ASN A 117 -1.24 -13.37 -5.09
CA ASN A 117 -2.40 -13.33 -5.99
C ASN A 117 -3.49 -14.37 -5.64
N GLY A 118 -3.48 -14.94 -4.45
CA GLY A 118 -4.46 -15.94 -4.02
C GLY A 118 -4.50 -16.05 -2.51
N THR A 119 -5.50 -16.78 -2.00
CA THR A 119 -5.60 -17.06 -0.55
C THR A 119 -4.37 -17.81 -0.07
N ASP A 120 -3.83 -17.37 1.06
CA ASP A 120 -2.64 -17.95 1.69
C ASP A 120 -2.80 -18.03 3.21
N THR A 121 -2.06 -18.93 3.86
CA THR A 121 -2.03 -19.10 5.31
C THR A 121 -0.63 -18.90 5.83
N PHE A 122 -0.45 -17.84 6.60
CA PHE A 122 0.83 -17.41 7.16
C PHE A 122 0.98 -17.90 8.59
N ASN A 123 2.02 -18.68 8.88
CA ASN A 123 2.37 -19.03 10.26
C ASN A 123 3.09 -17.87 10.92
N LEU A 124 2.67 -17.51 12.14
CA LEU A 124 3.18 -16.39 12.91
C LEU A 124 4.09 -16.90 14.02
N ALA A 125 5.33 -16.45 14.03
CA ALA A 125 6.28 -16.74 15.10
C ALA A 125 7.00 -15.47 15.56
N THR A 126 7.55 -15.50 16.76
CA THR A 126 8.40 -14.42 17.25
C THR A 126 9.82 -14.91 17.48
N VAL A 127 10.78 -14.08 17.11
CA VAL A 127 12.19 -14.31 17.48
C VAL A 127 12.60 -13.17 18.40
N ALA A 128 13.09 -13.54 19.58
CA ALA A 128 13.65 -12.59 20.53
C ALA A 128 14.87 -11.89 19.90
N GLY A 129 14.91 -10.57 19.99
CA GLY A 129 16.03 -9.77 19.51
C GLY A 129 16.38 -8.64 20.48
N GLY A 130 17.57 -8.07 20.30
CA GLY A 130 18.11 -7.03 21.17
C GLY A 130 18.79 -7.58 22.43
N ALA A 131 19.26 -6.68 23.29
CA ALA A 131 20.07 -7.03 24.47
C ALA A 131 19.27 -7.70 25.60
N VAL A 132 17.94 -7.52 25.63
CA VAL A 132 17.05 -8.04 26.68
C VAL A 132 15.92 -8.87 26.06
N THR A 133 15.88 -10.16 26.38
CA THR A 133 14.80 -11.08 26.01
C THR A 133 13.54 -10.83 26.83
N LEU A 134 12.38 -10.74 26.19
CA LEU A 134 11.08 -10.64 26.87
C LEU A 134 10.62 -11.99 27.41
N ASN A 135 9.88 -11.97 28.52
CA ASN A 135 9.15 -13.13 29.03
C ASN A 135 7.74 -13.21 28.45
N SER A 136 7.14 -14.40 28.44
CA SER A 136 5.71 -14.62 28.12
C SER A 136 5.24 -13.96 26.83
N ILE A 137 6.03 -14.11 25.76
CA ILE A 137 5.72 -13.51 24.46
C ILE A 137 4.50 -14.21 23.85
N THR A 138 3.50 -13.42 23.45
CA THR A 138 2.28 -13.89 22.79
C THR A 138 1.91 -13.00 21.61
N ILE A 139 1.38 -13.58 20.54
CA ILE A 139 0.80 -12.85 19.41
C ILE A 139 -0.71 -12.88 19.58
N ILE A 140 -1.32 -11.70 19.66
CA ILE A 140 -2.77 -11.49 19.86
C ILE A 140 -3.35 -10.90 18.58
N ARG A 141 -4.52 -11.37 18.15
CA ARG A 141 -5.26 -10.75 17.04
C ARG A 141 -5.90 -9.46 17.53
N ASP A 142 -5.66 -8.34 16.85
CA ASP A 142 -6.26 -7.04 17.19
C ASP A 142 -7.56 -6.88 16.40
N ASP A 143 -8.69 -7.14 17.06
CA ASP A 143 -10.00 -7.18 16.41
C ASP A 143 -10.64 -5.80 16.29
N ASN A 144 -10.21 -4.85 17.12
CA ASN A 144 -10.76 -3.49 17.13
C ASN A 144 -9.83 -2.45 16.49
N GLY A 145 -8.59 -2.84 16.15
CA GLY A 145 -7.63 -2.04 15.41
C GLY A 145 -7.03 -0.88 16.21
N ASN A 146 -7.04 -0.95 17.54
CA ASN A 146 -6.50 0.11 18.39
C ASN A 146 -4.99 -0.04 18.67
N GLY A 147 -4.36 -1.12 18.21
CA GLY A 147 -2.95 -1.42 18.40
C GLY A 147 -2.58 -1.88 19.82
N ILE A 148 -3.56 -2.29 20.62
CA ILE A 148 -3.41 -2.71 22.02
C ILE A 148 -4.14 -4.03 22.24
N ALA A 149 -3.43 -5.03 22.77
CA ALA A 149 -4.04 -6.28 23.18
C ALA A 149 -5.08 -6.06 24.29
N ASN A 150 -6.33 -6.47 24.04
CA ASN A 150 -7.46 -6.29 24.93
C ASN A 150 -8.03 -7.63 25.44
N PRO A 151 -8.72 -7.63 26.60
CA PRO A 151 -9.42 -8.82 27.07
C PRO A 151 -10.45 -9.31 26.04
N GLY A 152 -10.42 -10.61 25.76
CA GLY A 152 -11.31 -11.25 24.78
C GLY A 152 -10.70 -11.42 23.38
N GLU A 153 -9.58 -10.77 23.10
CA GLU A 153 -8.86 -10.96 21.84
C GLU A 153 -8.05 -12.27 21.86
N PRO A 154 -8.16 -13.10 20.81
CA PRO A 154 -7.54 -14.43 20.81
C PRO A 154 -6.04 -14.36 20.55
N ALA A 155 -5.30 -15.24 21.23
CA ALA A 155 -3.92 -15.55 20.84
C ALA A 155 -3.94 -16.41 19.56
N ILE A 156 -3.07 -16.08 18.61
CA ILE A 156 -3.01 -16.75 17.31
C ILE A 156 -1.56 -17.14 16.96
N THR A 157 -1.42 -18.22 16.20
CA THR A 157 -0.14 -18.70 15.64
C THR A 157 -0.14 -18.76 14.12
N SER A 158 -1.27 -18.44 13.49
CA SER A 158 -1.42 -18.39 12.04
C SER A 158 -2.55 -17.47 11.65
N VAL A 159 -2.53 -16.98 10.42
CA VAL A 159 -3.63 -16.23 9.81
C VAL A 159 -3.82 -16.64 8.36
N THR A 160 -5.07 -16.90 7.96
CA THR A 160 -5.44 -17.14 6.56
C THR A 160 -6.02 -15.84 5.98
N LEU A 161 -5.47 -15.38 4.86
CA LEU A 161 -5.84 -14.12 4.23
C LEU A 161 -6.10 -14.35 2.74
N ASP A 162 -7.24 -13.86 2.25
CA ASP A 162 -7.46 -13.73 0.80
C ASP A 162 -6.48 -12.72 0.18
N MET A 163 -6.39 -12.72 -1.15
CA MET A 163 -5.61 -11.73 -1.89
C MET A 163 -5.98 -10.31 -1.43
N ASP A 164 -4.96 -9.49 -1.17
CA ASP A 164 -5.07 -8.09 -0.70
C ASP A 164 -5.66 -7.90 0.71
N GLN A 165 -6.06 -8.97 1.40
CA GLN A 165 -6.53 -8.87 2.78
C GLN A 165 -5.41 -8.68 3.79
N SER A 166 -5.78 -8.07 4.93
CA SER A 166 -4.88 -7.75 6.02
C SER A 166 -5.46 -8.17 7.36
N GLN A 167 -4.58 -8.51 8.31
CA GLN A 167 -4.92 -8.76 9.72
C GLN A 167 -4.03 -7.90 10.63
N MET A 168 -4.67 -7.16 11.54
CA MET A 168 -3.97 -6.46 12.62
C MET A 168 -3.69 -7.43 13.76
N ILE A 169 -2.48 -7.35 14.32
CA ILE A 169 -2.01 -8.18 15.43
C ILE A 169 -1.20 -7.33 16.40
N VAL A 170 -1.13 -7.77 17.65
CA VAL A 170 -0.28 -7.19 18.68
C VAL A 170 0.62 -8.27 19.25
N VAL A 171 1.92 -8.07 19.13
CA VAL A 171 2.90 -8.89 19.85
C VAL A 171 3.10 -8.29 21.23
N ARG A 172 2.83 -9.07 22.28
CA ARG A 172 2.94 -8.64 23.69
C ARG A 172 3.97 -9.50 24.41
N GLY A 173 4.78 -8.89 25.28
CA GLY A 173 5.68 -9.61 26.19
C GLY A 173 6.04 -8.79 27.43
N THR A 174 6.57 -9.44 28.46
CA THR A 174 6.86 -8.85 29.76
C THR A 174 8.36 -8.56 29.92
N VAL A 175 8.70 -7.42 30.52
CA VAL A 175 10.07 -7.05 30.88
C VAL A 175 10.58 -7.95 32.01
N PRO A 176 11.73 -8.63 31.90
CA PRO A 176 12.30 -9.38 33.02
C PRO A 176 12.60 -8.49 34.23
N ASN A 177 12.43 -9.03 35.44
CA ASN A 177 12.73 -8.33 36.70
C ASN A 177 14.23 -8.00 36.86
N SER A 178 15.09 -8.78 36.19
CA SER A 178 16.55 -8.65 36.18
C SER A 178 17.05 -7.60 35.19
N ALA A 179 16.18 -6.91 34.44
CA ALA A 179 16.56 -5.77 33.61
C ALA A 179 16.96 -4.58 34.51
N GLY A 180 18.19 -4.59 35.00
CA GLY A 180 18.69 -3.71 36.04
C GLY A 180 19.10 -2.32 35.56
N ARG A 181 18.37 -1.31 36.04
CA ARG A 181 18.75 0.02 36.57
C ARG A 181 20.06 0.78 36.22
N ASN A 182 20.95 0.36 35.35
CA ASN A 182 22.18 1.12 35.03
C ASN A 182 22.33 1.40 33.53
N ASP A 183 22.64 2.66 33.21
CA ASP A 183 23.19 3.19 31.97
C ASP A 183 22.46 2.90 30.65
N GLY A 184 21.53 3.78 30.25
CA GLY A 184 21.24 4.08 28.84
C GLY A 184 20.68 2.96 27.95
N ASP A 185 20.61 1.72 28.43
CA ASP A 185 20.35 0.50 27.65
C ASP A 185 18.86 0.11 27.64
N TYR A 186 18.00 1.04 28.05
CA TYR A 186 16.54 0.94 27.99
C TYR A 186 15.97 1.00 26.56
N LEU A 187 16.79 1.04 25.52
CA LEU A 187 16.39 1.73 24.29
C LEU A 187 16.14 0.85 23.05
N SER A 188 16.39 -0.46 23.09
CA SER A 188 16.06 -1.29 21.92
C SER A 188 15.77 -2.74 22.24
N ARG A 189 14.51 -3.04 22.55
CA ARG A 189 14.00 -4.41 22.62
C ARG A 189 13.34 -4.74 21.30
N LYS A 190 13.99 -5.59 20.51
CA LYS A 190 13.52 -5.94 19.18
C LYS A 190 12.75 -7.23 19.26
N ILE A 191 11.54 -7.22 18.71
CA ILE A 191 10.88 -8.47 18.37
C ILE A 191 10.75 -8.53 16.86
N CYS A 192 11.30 -9.60 16.28
CA CYS A 192 11.06 -9.88 14.88
C CYS A 192 9.84 -10.80 14.80
N LEU A 193 8.84 -10.39 14.05
CA LEU A 193 7.80 -11.28 13.57
C LEU A 193 8.40 -12.09 12.42
N CYS A 194 8.37 -13.40 12.56
CA CYS A 194 8.68 -14.33 11.50
C CYS A 194 7.37 -14.81 10.89
N ILE A 195 7.34 -14.85 9.56
CA ILE A 195 6.26 -15.45 8.79
C ILE A 195 6.82 -16.73 8.17
N ASP A 196 6.18 -17.87 8.43
CA ASP A 196 6.59 -19.18 7.92
C ASP A 196 8.04 -19.56 8.23
N GLY A 197 8.53 -19.11 9.38
CA GLY A 197 9.90 -19.35 9.85
C GLY A 197 10.94 -18.36 9.31
N GLU A 198 10.58 -17.51 8.34
CA GLU A 198 11.48 -16.51 7.78
C GLU A 198 11.35 -15.16 8.51
N PRO A 199 12.46 -14.59 9.04
CA PRO A 199 12.44 -13.25 9.59
C PRO A 199 12.16 -12.26 8.46
N GLN A 200 11.12 -11.45 8.63
CA GLN A 200 10.77 -10.45 7.62
C GLN A 200 11.80 -9.31 7.68
N ARG A 201 12.91 -9.48 6.95
CA ARG A 201 13.87 -8.43 6.64
C ARG A 201 13.30 -7.56 5.53
N ASP A 202 13.74 -6.31 5.50
CA ASP A 202 13.44 -5.35 4.44
C ASP A 202 13.80 -6.00 3.09
N THR A 203 12.81 -6.55 2.39
CA THR A 203 12.95 -6.99 1.01
C THR A 203 12.77 -5.78 0.11
N GLY A 204 13.48 -4.69 0.41
CA GLY A 204 13.68 -3.60 -0.53
C GLY A 204 14.15 -4.22 -1.82
N LEU A 205 13.21 -4.37 -2.77
CA LEU A 205 13.50 -4.66 -4.15
C LEU A 205 14.45 -3.54 -4.59
N HIS A 206 15.73 -3.86 -4.70
CA HIS A 206 16.56 -3.24 -5.71
C HIS A 206 16.37 -4.10 -6.95
N ASP A 207 15.79 -3.46 -7.96
CA ASP A 207 15.69 -3.80 -9.39
C ASP A 207 16.47 -5.03 -9.89
#